data_AF-A0A2D1U5R0-F1
#
_entry.id   AF-A0A2D1U5R0-F1
#
_cell.length_a   1.000
_cell.length_b   1.000
_cell.length_c   1.000
_cell.angle_alpha   90.00
_cell.angle_beta   90.00
_cell.angle_gamma   90.00
#
_symmetry.space_group_name_H-M   'P 1'
#
loop_
_entity.id
_entity.type
_entity.pdbx_description
1 polymer ?
#
loop_
_entity_poly.entity_id
_entity_poly.type
_entity_poly.pdbx_seq_one_letter_code
_entity_poly.pdbx_strand_id
1 'polypeptide(L)'
;MKSISVFFLFNLMLFITSICCAQKQTFDVVSYSTPKGWQKTENEGGIQLSVTDKKTGGYAIALITKSRATNASAKDNFNDSWESLVKKTVQVTEAPTMSDMLVEKGWDAITGQANYTDGKVKGLVTLITATGNGKMADVVIMTNTSIYQEEVLAFLNSLELNETATQQSNTINTSANTNSGSLVGVWSANLLETSGYANGYPQYTAGYFRKEYQLNADGTYLFLFKTWSVFMKTILFGYETGTWSATGNQLTITPKQGKSEEWSKSASGRTTEWGARIKSGTGKLETITYRYETKYYSGSKDYVLILNFDKSTGREGTEQKQATYTKRTEHLIDLPPGTKINSEGKPEALQQNNSKQTTNNNSSPLVGKTWEGSSSEKMGSGNMQMNTGGFFTKQYQFNTDGTYRFVNVLASHFTDTKTMGYETGTWAVNGNQLTINPTSGQNEEWSKVGKTSNGNSDVGNRAINDTWSKKLKTSTRKLEKYTYTFSVEKNGDNTALIMERNGKTERDGDGKISYLNETPSEKGVKLPNGIK
;
A
#
# COMPACT_ATOMS: atom_id res chain seq x y z
N MET A 1 17.79 3.78 83.86
CA MET A 1 16.72 4.15 82.91
C MET A 1 17.35 4.59 81.60
N LYS A 2 16.74 4.18 80.48
CA LYS A 2 17.01 4.58 79.08
C LYS A 2 18.15 3.88 78.35
N SER A 3 17.83 2.81 77.62
CA SER A 3 18.33 2.53 76.24
C SER A 3 17.80 1.19 75.68
N ILE A 4 16.49 0.92 75.75
CA ILE A 4 15.86 -0.28 75.13
C ILE A 4 14.80 0.12 74.08
N SER A 5 15.08 1.13 73.24
CA SER A 5 14.09 1.58 72.24
C SER A 5 14.63 1.82 70.83
N VAL A 6 15.87 1.44 70.52
CA VAL A 6 16.44 1.67 69.18
C VAL A 6 16.68 0.38 68.39
N PHE A 7 16.78 -0.79 69.06
CA PHE A 7 17.05 -2.05 68.36
C PHE A 7 15.82 -2.71 67.73
N PHE A 8 14.61 -2.31 68.12
CA PHE A 8 13.36 -2.89 67.58
C PHE A 8 12.84 -2.13 66.34
N LEU A 9 13.30 -0.90 66.10
CA LEU A 9 12.92 -0.13 64.90
C LEU A 9 13.78 -0.47 63.67
N PHE A 10 14.95 -1.09 63.85
CA PHE A 10 15.85 -1.44 62.75
C PHE A 10 15.54 -2.80 62.11
N ASN A 11 14.81 -3.69 62.80
CA ASN A 11 14.36 -4.98 62.24
C ASN A 11 12.98 -4.90 61.55
N LEU A 12 12.23 -3.81 61.73
CA LEU A 12 10.92 -3.64 61.09
C LEU A 12 11.01 -3.03 59.67
N MET A 13 12.20 -2.61 59.22
CA MET A 13 12.43 -1.97 57.92
C MET A 13 13.05 -2.91 56.86
N LEU A 14 13.01 -4.23 57.11
CA LEU A 14 13.52 -5.28 56.20
C LEU A 14 12.40 -6.10 55.55
N PHE A 15 11.15 -5.62 55.61
CA PHE A 15 10.00 -6.12 54.85
C PHE A 15 9.56 -5.12 53.76
N ILE A 16 10.51 -4.43 53.12
CA ILE A 16 10.23 -3.77 51.85
C ILE A 16 10.11 -4.87 50.81
N THR A 17 8.86 -5.27 50.60
CA THR A 17 8.32 -5.99 49.45
C THR A 17 9.25 -5.96 48.25
N SER A 18 9.94 -7.08 48.01
CA SER A 18 10.53 -7.40 46.73
C SER A 18 9.40 -7.57 45.71
N ILE A 19 8.93 -6.46 45.15
CA ILE A 19 8.21 -6.50 43.88
C ILE A 19 9.27 -6.96 42.88
N CYS A 20 9.39 -8.28 42.71
CA CYS A 20 10.16 -8.88 41.65
C CYS A 20 9.45 -8.51 40.34
N CYS A 21 9.75 -7.32 39.82
CA CYS A 21 9.49 -7.02 38.43
C CYS A 21 10.19 -8.14 37.63
N ALA A 22 9.43 -8.89 36.84
CA ALA A 22 10.00 -9.89 35.93
C ALA A 22 11.09 -9.20 35.10
N GLN A 23 12.35 -9.54 35.36
CA GLN A 23 13.47 -8.94 34.66
C GLN A 23 13.44 -9.45 33.22
N LYS A 24 13.35 -8.52 32.27
CA LYS A 24 13.47 -8.86 30.85
C LYS A 24 14.81 -9.55 30.61
N GLN A 25 14.74 -10.67 29.91
CA GLN A 25 15.87 -11.46 29.43
C GLN A 25 16.02 -11.22 27.94
N THR A 26 17.24 -11.29 27.43
CA THR A 26 17.52 -11.12 26.00
C THR A 26 18.22 -12.36 25.48
N PHE A 27 17.73 -12.87 24.35
CA PHE A 27 18.38 -13.89 23.56
C PHE A 27 18.50 -13.40 22.13
N ASP A 28 19.75 -13.16 21.72
CA ASP A 28 20.07 -12.58 20.43
C ASP A 28 19.27 -11.29 20.15
N VAL A 29 18.36 -11.30 19.17
CA VAL A 29 17.56 -10.13 18.79
C VAL A 29 16.23 -10.04 19.53
N VAL A 30 15.87 -11.01 20.37
CA VAL A 30 14.57 -11.07 21.06
C VAL A 30 14.76 -10.87 22.57
N SER A 31 14.11 -9.86 23.12
CA SER A 31 13.94 -9.63 24.55
C SER A 31 12.55 -10.12 24.99
N TYR A 32 12.45 -10.71 26.18
CA TYR A 32 11.22 -11.32 26.69
C TYR A 32 11.21 -11.39 28.23
N SER A 33 10.03 -11.54 28.83
CA SER A 33 9.88 -11.85 30.25
C SER A 33 9.40 -13.29 30.41
N THR A 34 10.18 -14.11 31.12
CA THR A 34 9.78 -15.50 31.40
C THR A 34 8.55 -15.54 32.31
N PRO A 35 7.44 -16.19 31.91
CA PRO A 35 6.27 -16.32 32.77
C PRO A 35 6.59 -17.07 34.06
N LYS A 36 5.92 -16.69 35.15
CA LYS A 36 6.19 -17.24 36.47
C LYS A 36 5.91 -18.75 36.49
N GLY A 37 6.89 -19.54 36.94
CA GLY A 37 6.76 -21.00 37.08
C GLY A 37 7.06 -21.81 35.82
N TRP A 38 7.40 -21.17 34.70
CA TRP A 38 7.84 -21.87 33.50
C TRP A 38 9.30 -22.34 33.62
N GLN A 39 9.57 -23.53 33.10
CA GLN A 39 10.91 -24.11 32.97
C GLN A 39 11.60 -23.57 31.72
N LYS A 40 12.86 -23.17 31.84
CA LYS A 40 13.70 -22.70 30.73
C LYS A 40 14.75 -23.76 30.38
N THR A 41 14.86 -24.09 29.10
CA THR A 41 15.95 -24.87 28.49
C THR A 41 16.59 -24.04 27.38
N GLU A 42 17.91 -24.00 27.30
CA GLU A 42 18.65 -23.19 26.32
C GLU A 42 19.73 -24.04 25.64
N ASN A 43 19.85 -23.91 24.32
CA ASN A 43 20.90 -24.53 23.51
C ASN A 43 21.34 -23.56 22.40
N GLU A 44 22.30 -23.98 21.56
CA GLU A 44 22.86 -23.12 20.51
C GLU A 44 21.83 -22.64 19.48
N GLY A 45 20.74 -23.39 19.27
CA GLY A 45 19.68 -23.08 18.31
C GLY A 45 18.55 -22.20 18.86
N GLY A 46 18.39 -22.10 20.18
CA GLY A 46 17.28 -21.34 20.76
C GLY A 46 17.02 -21.57 22.24
N ILE A 47 15.99 -20.87 22.73
CA ILE A 47 15.45 -20.99 24.08
C ILE A 47 14.06 -21.60 24.03
N GLN A 48 13.83 -22.63 24.83
CA GLN A 48 12.51 -23.19 25.09
C GLN A 48 12.06 -22.85 26.51
N LEU A 49 10.90 -22.20 26.62
CA LEU A 49 10.16 -22.00 27.86
C LEU A 49 8.97 -22.96 27.86
N SER A 50 8.69 -23.63 28.98
CA SER A 50 7.55 -24.55 29.03
C SER A 50 6.95 -24.69 30.42
N VAL A 51 5.66 -25.00 30.48
CA VAL A 51 4.95 -25.39 31.69
C VAL A 51 4.04 -26.56 31.37
N THR A 52 3.86 -27.47 32.32
CA THR A 52 2.98 -28.62 32.16
C THR A 52 2.27 -28.93 33.48
N ASP A 53 0.95 -29.03 33.42
CA ASP A 53 0.13 -29.55 34.50
C ASP A 53 0.22 -31.08 34.48
N LYS A 54 0.90 -31.65 35.49
CA LYS A 54 1.10 -33.10 35.59
C LYS A 54 -0.18 -33.91 35.85
N LYS A 55 -1.27 -33.27 36.27
CA LYS A 55 -2.56 -33.94 36.52
C LYS A 55 -3.41 -34.02 35.26
N THR A 56 -3.46 -32.95 34.49
CA THR A 56 -4.33 -32.84 33.30
C THR A 56 -3.61 -33.12 31.98
N GLY A 57 -2.27 -33.03 31.96
CA GLY A 57 -1.47 -33.08 30.73
C GLY A 57 -1.56 -31.79 29.90
N GLY A 58 -2.17 -30.73 30.44
CA GLY A 58 -2.19 -29.41 29.82
C GLY A 58 -0.80 -28.78 29.82
N TYR A 59 -0.39 -28.16 28.72
CA TYR A 59 0.91 -27.50 28.60
C TYR A 59 0.84 -26.20 27.80
N ALA A 60 1.85 -25.35 28.01
CA ALA A 60 2.22 -24.29 27.10
C ALA A 60 3.74 -24.31 26.88
N ILE A 61 4.17 -24.10 25.63
CA ILE A 61 5.57 -24.09 25.21
C ILE A 61 5.79 -22.82 24.38
N ALA A 62 6.90 -22.13 24.60
CA ALA A 62 7.39 -21.06 23.76
C ALA A 62 8.83 -21.36 23.33
N LEU A 63 9.12 -21.31 22.04
CA LEU A 63 10.43 -21.48 21.45
C LEU A 63 10.86 -20.16 20.81
N ILE A 64 12.02 -19.65 21.21
CA ILE A 64 12.67 -18.47 20.63
C ILE A 64 13.90 -18.96 19.88
N THR A 65 13.97 -18.73 18.56
CA THR A 65 15.10 -19.16 17.74
C THR A 65 16.21 -18.11 17.71
N LYS A 66 17.43 -18.58 17.48
CA LYS A 66 18.57 -17.68 17.18
C LYS A 66 18.34 -17.03 15.82
N SER A 67 18.67 -15.75 15.67
CA SER A 67 18.52 -15.07 14.39
C SER A 67 19.45 -15.65 13.33
N ARG A 68 18.96 -15.71 12.10
CA ARG A 68 19.69 -16.16 10.92
C ARG A 68 19.70 -15.09 9.84
N ALA A 69 20.77 -15.01 9.07
CA ALA A 69 20.85 -14.07 7.96
C ALA A 69 19.80 -14.39 6.89
N THR A 70 19.19 -13.36 6.30
CA THR A 70 18.24 -13.51 5.20
C THR A 70 18.21 -12.24 4.35
N ASN A 71 17.97 -12.43 3.05
CA ASN A 71 17.64 -11.36 2.10
C ASN A 71 16.22 -11.54 1.53
N ALA A 72 15.46 -12.54 2.03
CA ALA A 72 14.11 -12.81 1.58
C ALA A 72 13.11 -11.86 2.26
N SER A 73 11.92 -11.74 1.66
CA SER A 73 10.86 -10.89 2.21
C SER A 73 10.33 -11.45 3.53
N ALA A 74 9.71 -10.59 4.35
CA ALA A 74 9.09 -11.02 5.61
C ALA A 74 8.06 -12.15 5.41
N LYS A 75 7.31 -12.12 4.28
CA LYS A 75 6.32 -13.14 3.94
C LYS A 75 6.98 -14.46 3.55
N ASP A 76 8.07 -14.42 2.78
CA ASP A 76 8.81 -15.63 2.41
C ASP A 76 9.46 -16.27 3.65
N ASN A 77 10.09 -15.45 4.50
CA ASN A 77 10.66 -15.90 5.76
C ASN A 77 9.60 -16.52 6.68
N PHE A 78 8.41 -15.92 6.78
CA PHE A 78 7.30 -16.50 7.55
C PHE A 78 6.89 -17.87 6.99
N ASN A 79 6.72 -17.98 5.67
CA ASN A 79 6.32 -19.24 5.05
C ASN A 79 7.37 -20.33 5.28
N ASP A 80 8.65 -20.00 5.13
CA ASP A 80 9.77 -20.92 5.37
C ASP A 80 9.83 -21.37 6.84
N SER A 81 9.61 -20.46 7.78
CA SER A 81 9.54 -20.78 9.21
C SER A 81 8.29 -21.59 9.56
N TRP A 82 7.14 -21.32 8.94
CA TRP A 82 5.93 -22.11 9.12
C TRP A 82 6.12 -23.56 8.66
N GLU A 83 6.71 -23.77 7.49
CA GLU A 83 7.04 -25.10 7.00
C GLU A 83 8.07 -25.81 7.87
N SER A 84 9.14 -25.12 8.27
CA SER A 84 10.27 -25.76 8.96
C SER A 84 10.11 -25.94 10.47
N LEU A 85 9.41 -25.04 11.15
CA LEU A 85 9.25 -25.06 12.61
C LEU A 85 7.89 -25.59 13.06
N VAL A 86 6.82 -25.31 12.31
CA VAL A 86 5.45 -25.72 12.68
C VAL A 86 5.09 -27.06 12.03
N LYS A 87 5.07 -27.13 10.69
CA LYS A 87 4.59 -28.33 9.96
C LYS A 87 5.47 -29.56 10.13
N LYS A 88 6.78 -29.39 10.37
CA LYS A 88 7.67 -30.52 10.69
C LYS A 88 7.50 -31.05 12.11
N THR A 89 6.88 -30.27 13.00
CA THR A 89 6.72 -30.60 14.42
C THR A 89 5.34 -31.16 14.71
N VAL A 90 4.29 -30.60 14.11
CA VAL A 90 2.89 -30.99 14.34
C VAL A 90 2.06 -31.01 13.08
N GLN A 91 0.97 -31.77 13.10
CA GLN A 91 0.02 -31.83 11.98
C GLN A 91 -0.98 -30.67 12.09
N VAL A 92 -0.85 -29.67 11.23
CA VAL A 92 -1.82 -28.58 11.09
C VAL A 92 -2.91 -28.96 10.10
N THR A 93 -4.17 -28.75 10.46
CA THR A 93 -5.33 -29.15 9.65
C THR A 93 -5.79 -28.07 8.68
N GLU A 94 -5.35 -26.82 8.88
CA GLU A 94 -5.79 -25.64 8.16
C GLU A 94 -4.61 -24.71 7.86
N ALA A 95 -4.78 -23.81 6.87
CA ALA A 95 -3.83 -22.74 6.64
C ALA A 95 -3.81 -21.78 7.85
N PRO A 96 -2.65 -21.17 8.18
CA PRO A 96 -2.60 -20.23 9.28
C PRO A 96 -3.51 -19.03 9.04
N THR A 97 -4.25 -18.65 10.07
CA THR A 97 -4.87 -17.33 10.14
C THR A 97 -3.79 -16.31 10.43
N MET A 98 -3.57 -15.40 9.50
CA MET A 98 -2.48 -14.43 9.52
C MET A 98 -2.92 -13.10 10.13
N SER A 99 -2.05 -12.48 10.94
CA SER A 99 -2.19 -11.08 11.31
C SER A 99 -1.73 -10.16 10.18
N ASP A 100 -2.10 -8.89 10.25
CA ASP A 100 -1.40 -7.85 9.50
C ASP A 100 0.06 -7.77 9.98
N MET A 101 0.94 -7.33 9.07
CA MET A 101 2.37 -7.16 9.36
C MET A 101 2.58 -6.05 10.39
N LEU A 102 3.26 -6.38 11.49
CA LEU A 102 3.70 -5.44 12.51
C LEU A 102 5.10 -4.93 12.15
N VAL A 103 5.34 -3.63 12.20
CA VAL A 103 6.67 -3.05 12.02
C VAL A 103 7.13 -2.46 13.34
N GLU A 104 8.18 -3.02 13.94
CA GLU A 104 8.75 -2.54 15.21
C GLU A 104 10.28 -2.48 15.12
N LYS A 105 10.87 -1.30 15.40
CA LYS A 105 12.34 -1.12 15.51
C LYS A 105 13.15 -1.69 14.33
N GLY A 106 12.66 -1.48 13.11
CA GLY A 106 13.31 -1.96 11.88
C GLY A 106 13.10 -3.44 11.58
N TRP A 107 12.18 -4.10 12.28
CA TRP A 107 11.75 -5.47 12.02
C TRP A 107 10.31 -5.52 11.52
N ASP A 108 10.09 -6.22 10.41
CA ASP A 108 8.80 -6.62 9.89
C ASP A 108 8.42 -7.98 10.52
N ALA A 109 7.47 -7.97 11.45
CA ALA A 109 6.96 -9.13 12.14
C ALA A 109 5.62 -9.60 11.56
N ILE A 110 5.54 -10.87 11.18
CA ILE A 110 4.31 -11.52 10.73
C ILE A 110 3.91 -12.57 11.76
N THR A 111 2.64 -12.56 12.18
CA THR A 111 2.08 -13.59 13.06
C THR A 111 1.11 -14.48 12.30
N GLY A 112 1.16 -15.78 12.54
CA GLY A 112 0.20 -16.74 12.02
C GLY A 112 -0.22 -17.75 13.09
N GLN A 113 -1.49 -18.15 13.06
CA GLN A 113 -2.07 -19.06 14.05
C GLN A 113 -2.84 -20.19 13.38
N ALA A 114 -2.72 -21.41 13.88
CA ALA A 114 -3.51 -22.55 13.41
C ALA A 114 -3.77 -23.56 14.53
N ASN A 115 -4.85 -24.31 14.39
CA ASN A 115 -5.05 -25.51 15.19
C ASN A 115 -4.10 -26.62 14.71
N TYR A 116 -3.56 -27.40 15.64
CA TYR A 116 -2.72 -28.56 15.33
C TYR A 116 -3.19 -29.82 16.06
N THR A 117 -2.69 -30.94 15.56
CA THR A 117 -2.79 -32.28 16.15
C THR A 117 -1.39 -32.88 16.30
N ASP A 118 -1.14 -33.52 17.43
CA ASP A 118 0.04 -34.34 17.68
C ASP A 118 -0.40 -35.65 18.36
N GLY A 119 -0.47 -36.72 17.58
CA GLY A 119 -1.13 -37.96 17.98
C GLY A 119 -2.59 -37.73 18.38
N LYS A 120 -2.90 -37.85 19.68
CA LYS A 120 -4.25 -37.60 20.24
C LYS A 120 -4.42 -36.19 20.83
N VAL A 121 -3.35 -35.41 20.91
CA VAL A 121 -3.37 -34.06 21.48
C VAL A 121 -3.80 -33.07 20.41
N LYS A 122 -4.70 -32.16 20.76
CA LYS A 122 -5.12 -31.03 19.93
C LYS A 122 -4.73 -29.74 20.61
N GLY A 123 -4.31 -28.75 19.84
CA GLY A 123 -3.90 -27.46 20.40
C GLY A 123 -3.89 -26.35 19.38
N LEU A 124 -3.41 -25.19 19.83
CA LEU A 124 -3.20 -23.98 19.04
C LEU A 124 -1.70 -23.69 18.96
N VAL A 125 -1.21 -23.43 17.74
CA VAL A 125 0.14 -22.94 17.49
C VAL A 125 0.08 -21.50 16.97
N THR A 126 0.98 -20.66 17.46
CA THR A 126 1.25 -19.31 16.98
C THR A 126 2.71 -19.24 16.54
N LEU A 127 2.97 -18.75 15.35
CA LEU A 127 4.31 -18.40 14.86
C LEU A 127 4.39 -16.90 14.70
N ILE A 128 5.44 -16.28 15.22
CA ILE A 128 5.83 -14.91 14.94
C ILE A 128 7.18 -14.96 14.24
N THR A 129 7.27 -14.41 13.03
CA THR A 129 8.53 -14.29 12.29
C THR A 129 8.86 -12.83 12.10
N ALA A 130 9.96 -12.38 12.69
CA ALA A 130 10.51 -11.05 12.54
C ALA A 130 11.60 -11.04 11.49
N THR A 131 11.52 -10.15 10.50
CA THR A 131 12.50 -9.97 9.42
C THR A 131 12.99 -8.52 9.40
N GLY A 132 14.29 -8.29 9.48
CA GLY A 132 14.84 -6.94 9.53
C GLY A 132 16.36 -6.98 9.61
N ASN A 133 17.02 -5.89 9.20
CA ASN A 133 18.48 -5.74 9.32
C ASN A 133 19.30 -6.90 8.72
N GLY A 134 18.83 -7.47 7.60
CA GLY A 134 19.47 -8.62 6.93
C GLY A 134 19.37 -9.94 7.71
N LYS A 135 18.47 -10.02 8.69
CA LYS A 135 18.27 -11.17 9.57
C LYS A 135 16.78 -11.50 9.71
N MET A 136 16.50 -12.71 10.18
CA MET A 136 15.19 -13.11 10.69
C MET A 136 15.32 -13.86 12.01
N ALA A 137 14.30 -13.79 12.84
CA ALA A 137 14.16 -14.56 14.08
C ALA A 137 12.70 -15.00 14.25
N ASP A 138 12.49 -16.13 14.94
CA ASP A 138 11.18 -16.74 15.09
C ASP A 138 10.84 -16.96 16.56
N VAL A 139 9.57 -16.76 16.90
CA VAL A 139 8.97 -17.19 18.17
C VAL A 139 7.80 -18.10 17.86
N VAL A 140 7.86 -19.35 18.33
CA VAL A 140 6.78 -20.33 18.21
C VAL A 140 6.15 -20.52 19.59
N ILE A 141 4.82 -20.44 19.68
CA ILE A 141 4.09 -20.72 20.92
C ILE A 141 3.07 -21.82 20.64
N MET A 142 3.02 -22.83 21.49
CA MET A 142 2.10 -23.95 21.38
C MET A 142 1.41 -24.20 22.71
N THR A 143 0.10 -24.38 22.69
CA THR A 143 -0.69 -24.79 23.87
C THR A 143 -1.76 -25.79 23.47
N ASN A 144 -2.10 -26.71 24.36
CA ASN A 144 -3.25 -27.62 24.23
C ASN A 144 -4.39 -27.29 25.22
N THR A 145 -4.27 -26.18 25.94
CA THR A 145 -5.16 -25.82 27.04
C THR A 145 -5.32 -24.31 27.18
N SER A 146 -6.46 -23.87 27.72
CA SER A 146 -6.71 -22.46 28.02
C SER A 146 -6.19 -22.02 29.39
N ILE A 147 -5.77 -22.94 30.27
CA ILE A 147 -5.38 -22.60 31.65
C ILE A 147 -4.16 -21.67 31.72
N TYR A 148 -3.32 -21.65 30.68
CA TYR A 148 -2.14 -20.79 30.57
C TYR A 148 -2.37 -19.57 29.67
N GLN A 149 -3.60 -19.27 29.27
CA GLN A 149 -3.89 -18.21 28.30
C GLN A 149 -3.38 -16.83 28.77
N GLU A 150 -3.61 -16.47 30.04
CA GLU A 150 -3.14 -15.19 30.58
C GLU A 150 -1.61 -15.10 30.58
N GLU A 151 -0.93 -16.20 30.91
CA GLU A 151 0.54 -16.27 30.93
C GLU A 151 1.14 -16.21 29.53
N VAL A 152 0.51 -16.88 28.57
CA VAL A 152 0.89 -16.83 27.14
C VAL A 152 0.70 -15.42 26.59
N LEU A 153 -0.42 -14.76 26.90
CA LEU A 153 -0.65 -13.37 26.49
C LEU A 153 0.35 -12.41 27.15
N ALA A 154 0.68 -12.60 28.43
CA ALA A 154 1.70 -11.82 29.12
C ALA A 154 3.10 -12.02 28.50
N PHE A 155 3.44 -13.26 28.11
CA PHE A 155 4.68 -13.55 27.39
C PHE A 155 4.72 -12.83 26.04
N LEU A 156 3.66 -12.97 25.23
CA LEU A 156 3.52 -12.30 23.93
C LEU A 156 3.69 -10.78 24.05
N ASN A 157 3.04 -10.17 25.03
CA ASN A 157 3.13 -8.72 25.29
C ASN A 157 4.50 -8.28 25.85
N SER A 158 5.33 -9.23 26.29
CA SER A 158 6.69 -8.94 26.78
C SER A 158 7.75 -9.02 25.70
N LEU A 159 7.42 -9.58 24.53
CA LEU A 159 8.33 -9.73 23.41
C LEU A 159 8.72 -8.36 22.89
N GLU A 160 10.03 -8.14 22.75
CA GLU A 160 10.59 -6.94 22.14
C GLU A 160 11.76 -7.33 21.24
N LEU A 161 11.85 -6.68 20.08
CA LEU A 161 12.97 -6.88 19.19
C LEU A 161 14.06 -5.83 19.47
N ASN A 162 15.31 -6.28 19.53
CA ASN A 162 16.47 -5.42 19.71
C ASN A 162 17.07 -5.07 18.35
N GLU A 163 17.57 -3.83 18.23
CA GLU A 163 18.46 -3.49 17.12
C GLU A 163 19.79 -4.22 17.31
N THR A 164 20.23 -4.97 16.30
CA THR A 164 21.60 -5.49 16.31
C THR A 164 22.57 -4.35 16.09
N ALA A 165 23.36 -4.03 17.11
CA ALA A 165 24.52 -3.17 16.97
C ALA A 165 25.55 -3.85 16.06
N THR A 166 25.77 -3.31 14.86
CA THR A 166 26.97 -3.60 14.07
C THR A 166 27.75 -2.31 13.79
N GLN A 167 28.83 -2.20 14.56
CA GLN A 167 30.18 -1.73 14.22
C GLN A 167 30.35 -0.64 13.14
N GLN A 168 30.64 0.55 13.67
CA GLN A 168 31.64 1.54 13.26
C GLN A 168 32.48 1.20 12.01
N SER A 169 32.25 1.94 10.93
CA SER A 169 33.30 2.42 10.03
C SER A 169 32.91 3.78 9.49
N ASN A 170 33.72 4.78 9.83
CA ASN A 170 33.60 6.17 9.39
C ASN A 170 33.72 6.26 7.86
N THR A 171 32.71 6.78 7.19
CA THR A 171 32.92 7.71 6.07
C THR A 171 31.68 8.59 5.86
N ILE A 172 31.94 9.88 5.70
CA ILE A 172 30.97 10.98 5.65
C ILE A 172 30.23 10.96 4.31
N ASN A 173 28.91 10.77 4.30
CA ASN A 173 27.91 11.65 3.67
C ASN A 173 26.50 11.04 3.64
N THR A 174 25.51 11.94 3.77
CA THR A 174 24.04 11.78 3.63
C THR A 174 23.31 10.95 4.68
N SER A 175 22.71 11.68 5.63
CA SER A 175 21.74 11.21 6.61
C SER A 175 20.53 10.54 5.95
N ALA A 176 20.38 9.23 6.16
CA ALA A 176 19.15 8.50 5.88
C ALA A 176 18.49 8.11 7.22
N ASN A 177 17.23 8.52 7.40
CA ASN A 177 16.41 8.28 8.59
C ASN A 177 16.22 6.77 8.85
N THR A 178 16.59 6.30 10.03
CA THR A 178 16.38 4.91 10.46
C THR A 178 15.10 4.67 11.28
N ASN A 179 14.18 5.65 11.38
CA ASN A 179 12.89 5.51 12.08
C ASN A 179 11.65 5.92 11.23
N SER A 180 11.80 6.00 9.91
CA SER A 180 10.81 6.63 9.02
C SER A 180 9.70 5.71 8.47
N GLY A 181 9.84 4.39 8.54
CA GLY A 181 8.95 3.46 7.81
C GLY A 181 7.45 3.55 8.17
N SER A 182 7.11 3.78 9.45
CA SER A 182 5.71 3.84 9.90
C SER A 182 4.97 5.11 9.45
N LEU A 183 5.72 6.20 9.27
CA LEU A 183 5.22 7.50 8.80
C LEU A 183 5.12 7.58 7.28
N VAL A 184 5.82 6.71 6.53
CA VAL A 184 5.70 6.68 5.08
C VAL A 184 4.26 6.35 4.67
N GLY A 185 3.75 7.11 3.70
CA GLY A 185 2.40 6.97 3.18
C GLY A 185 1.63 8.29 3.12
N VAL A 186 0.34 8.18 2.80
CA VAL A 186 -0.58 9.30 2.66
C VAL A 186 -1.37 9.49 3.94
N TRP A 187 -1.40 10.71 4.46
CA TRP A 187 -2.06 11.12 5.69
C TRP A 187 -2.99 12.29 5.38
N SER A 188 -4.29 12.10 5.53
CA SER A 188 -5.29 13.08 5.11
C SER A 188 -6.11 13.61 6.29
N ALA A 189 -6.37 14.91 6.29
CA ALA A 189 -7.35 15.55 7.14
C ALA A 189 -8.51 16.04 6.26
N ASN A 190 -9.75 15.75 6.68
CA ASN A 190 -10.96 16.16 5.99
C ASN A 190 -11.92 16.81 6.98
N LEU A 191 -12.04 18.12 6.90
CA LEU A 191 -13.01 18.89 7.69
C LEU A 191 -14.18 19.28 6.79
N LEU A 192 -15.39 18.84 7.14
CA LEU A 192 -16.60 19.27 6.45
C LEU A 192 -16.98 20.69 6.87
N GLU A 193 -17.37 21.52 5.91
CA GLU A 193 -17.82 22.89 6.18
C GLU A 193 -19.19 22.88 6.86
N THR A 194 -19.38 23.74 7.86
CA THR A 194 -20.65 23.92 8.55
C THR A 194 -21.17 25.34 8.35
N SER A 195 -22.49 25.51 8.22
CA SER A 195 -23.17 26.81 8.22
C SER A 195 -23.57 27.27 9.63
N GLY A 196 -23.22 26.49 10.66
CA GLY A 196 -23.55 26.75 12.06
C GLY A 196 -24.02 25.49 12.77
N TYR A 197 -24.67 25.68 13.92
CA TYR A 197 -25.27 24.61 14.71
C TYR A 197 -26.76 24.88 14.88
N ALA A 198 -27.57 23.84 14.71
CA ALA A 198 -28.99 23.86 15.05
C ALA A 198 -29.27 22.75 16.05
N ASN A 199 -29.90 23.09 17.18
CA ASN A 199 -30.17 22.15 18.27
C ASN A 199 -28.92 21.38 18.76
N GLY A 200 -27.75 22.03 18.76
CA GLY A 200 -26.49 21.41 19.17
C GLY A 200 -25.81 20.52 18.12
N TYR A 201 -26.42 20.33 16.95
CA TYR A 201 -25.84 19.54 15.86
C TYR A 201 -25.29 20.42 14.73
N PRO A 202 -24.10 20.11 14.21
CA PRO A 202 -23.51 20.87 13.11
C PRO A 202 -24.37 20.73 11.84
N GLN A 203 -24.63 21.85 11.19
CA GLN A 203 -25.33 21.91 9.90
C GLN A 203 -24.30 21.94 8.79
N TYR A 204 -24.05 20.80 8.15
CA TYR A 204 -23.05 20.70 7.09
C TYR A 204 -23.52 21.35 5.79
N THR A 205 -22.63 22.06 5.12
CA THR A 205 -22.81 22.49 3.73
C THR A 205 -22.24 21.42 2.79
N ALA A 206 -22.21 21.72 1.48
CA ALA A 206 -21.48 20.89 0.52
C ALA A 206 -19.96 21.13 0.52
N GLY A 207 -19.46 22.04 1.37
CA GLY A 207 -18.06 22.43 1.42
C GLY A 207 -17.16 21.54 2.27
N TYR A 208 -15.85 21.67 2.04
CA TYR A 208 -14.81 20.99 2.81
C TYR A 208 -13.49 21.76 2.79
N PHE A 209 -12.66 21.43 3.79
CA PHE A 209 -11.27 21.82 3.93
C PHE A 209 -10.44 20.55 4.05
N ARG A 210 -9.64 20.25 3.03
CA ARG A 210 -8.78 19.07 2.99
C ARG A 210 -7.33 19.45 3.05
N LYS A 211 -6.56 18.66 3.80
CA LYS A 211 -5.10 18.72 3.87
C LYS A 211 -4.55 17.32 3.76
N GLU A 212 -3.36 17.19 3.21
CA GLU A 212 -2.75 15.89 3.01
C GLU A 212 -1.23 15.97 3.05
N TYR A 213 -0.59 15.04 3.75
CA TYR A 213 0.84 14.77 3.64
C TYR A 213 1.03 13.43 2.94
N GLN A 214 1.90 13.40 1.94
CA GLN A 214 2.54 12.19 1.45
C GLN A 214 4.00 12.24 1.92
N LEU A 215 4.36 11.37 2.86
CA LEU A 215 5.73 11.20 3.34
C LEU A 215 6.36 10.05 2.57
N ASN A 216 7.39 10.32 1.77
CA ASN A 216 8.06 9.31 0.96
C ASN A 216 9.24 8.70 1.72
N ALA A 217 9.55 7.44 1.41
CA ALA A 217 10.64 6.70 2.05
C ALA A 217 12.04 7.31 1.78
N ASP A 218 12.20 8.04 0.67
CA ASP A 218 13.43 8.76 0.32
C ASP A 218 13.66 10.03 1.15
N GLY A 219 12.80 10.33 2.12
CA GLY A 219 12.87 11.53 2.94
C GLY A 219 12.33 12.78 2.25
N THR A 220 11.68 12.67 1.09
CA THR A 220 10.92 13.76 0.48
C THR A 220 9.46 13.74 0.92
N TYR A 221 8.78 14.88 0.88
CA TYR A 221 7.33 14.93 1.11
C TYR A 221 6.63 15.80 0.09
N LEU A 222 5.32 15.54 -0.05
CA LEU A 222 4.33 16.38 -0.69
C LEU A 222 3.27 16.75 0.34
N PHE A 223 3.01 18.03 0.52
CA PHE A 223 1.84 18.53 1.23
C PHE A 223 0.87 19.15 0.23
N LEU A 224 -0.43 18.85 0.39
CA LEU A 224 -1.52 19.39 -0.42
C LEU A 224 -2.57 20.01 0.50
N PHE A 225 -3.19 21.09 0.05
CA PHE A 225 -4.47 21.54 0.60
C PHE A 225 -5.46 21.89 -0.51
N LYS A 226 -6.74 21.61 -0.26
CA LYS A 226 -7.86 22.00 -1.11
C LYS A 226 -9.02 22.47 -0.26
N THR A 227 -9.43 23.71 -0.49
CA THR A 227 -10.62 24.30 0.14
C THR A 227 -11.67 24.53 -0.93
N TRP A 228 -12.78 23.81 -0.80
CA TRP A 228 -13.99 24.05 -1.57
C TRP A 228 -15.07 24.49 -0.60
N SER A 229 -15.36 25.79 -0.54
CA SER A 229 -16.36 26.36 0.38
C SER A 229 -17.57 26.84 -0.40
N VAL A 230 -18.80 26.63 0.08
CA VAL A 230 -19.99 27.20 -0.58
C VAL A 230 -20.03 28.73 -0.49
N PHE A 231 -19.37 29.30 0.53
CA PHE A 231 -19.31 30.74 0.77
C PHE A 231 -18.19 31.44 -0.01
N MET A 232 -17.29 30.68 -0.62
CA MET A 232 -16.22 31.20 -1.47
C MET A 232 -16.58 31.13 -2.95
N LYS A 233 -16.19 32.17 -3.71
CA LYS A 233 -16.34 32.19 -5.17
C LYS A 233 -15.33 31.27 -5.87
N THR A 234 -14.20 31.00 -5.24
CA THR A 234 -13.08 30.25 -5.79
C THR A 234 -12.74 29.03 -4.93
N ILE A 235 -12.08 28.07 -5.55
CA ILE A 235 -11.43 26.94 -4.89
C ILE A 235 -10.02 27.40 -4.54
N LEU A 236 -9.61 27.25 -3.28
CA LEU A 236 -8.21 27.43 -2.92
C LEU A 236 -7.50 26.09 -3.04
N PHE A 237 -6.35 26.10 -3.70
CA PHE A 237 -5.50 24.94 -3.83
C PHE A 237 -4.07 25.35 -3.57
N GLY A 238 -3.32 24.49 -2.90
CA GLY A 238 -1.88 24.69 -2.83
C GLY A 238 -1.16 23.40 -2.54
N TYR A 239 0.12 23.45 -2.84
CA TYR A 239 1.02 22.34 -2.61
C TYR A 239 2.37 22.85 -2.14
N GLU A 240 3.08 21.96 -1.46
CA GLU A 240 4.43 22.20 -1.00
C GLU A 240 5.22 20.90 -1.10
N THR A 241 6.47 20.98 -1.51
CA THR A 241 7.37 19.82 -1.51
C THR A 241 8.67 20.19 -0.82
N GLY A 242 9.28 19.22 -0.18
CA GLY A 242 10.57 19.39 0.46
C GLY A 242 11.06 18.07 1.02
N THR A 243 11.80 18.16 2.11
CA THR A 243 12.32 17.00 2.82
C THR A 243 11.70 16.90 4.20
N TRP A 244 11.60 15.68 4.72
CA TRP A 244 11.18 15.42 6.08
C TRP A 244 12.17 14.51 6.78
N SER A 245 12.21 14.60 8.11
CA SER A 245 12.95 13.68 8.96
C SER A 245 12.18 13.36 10.22
N ALA A 246 12.39 12.15 10.74
CA ALA A 246 11.78 11.71 11.98
C ALA A 246 12.85 11.13 12.91
N THR A 247 12.97 11.72 14.10
CA THR A 247 13.90 11.27 15.13
C THR A 247 13.14 11.19 16.45
N GLY A 248 12.99 9.98 16.99
CA GLY A 248 12.12 9.74 18.15
C GLY A 248 10.67 10.17 17.85
N ASN A 249 10.08 10.99 18.73
CA ASN A 249 8.74 11.55 18.57
C ASN A 249 8.72 12.92 17.86
N GLN A 250 9.81 13.30 17.19
CA GLN A 250 9.89 14.57 16.47
C GLN A 250 9.85 14.34 14.96
N LEU A 251 8.90 15.01 14.28
CA LEU A 251 8.77 15.02 12.82
C LEU A 251 9.12 16.43 12.33
N THR A 252 10.21 16.57 11.59
CA THR A 252 10.62 17.84 11.00
C THR A 252 10.26 17.89 9.53
N ILE A 253 9.54 18.94 9.14
CA ILE A 253 9.15 19.24 7.76
C ILE A 253 9.96 20.46 7.29
N THR A 254 10.75 20.27 6.23
CA THR A 254 11.64 21.29 5.65
C THR A 254 11.23 21.55 4.20
N PRO A 255 10.37 22.55 3.95
CA PRO A 255 9.93 22.89 2.60
C PRO A 255 11.04 23.46 1.72
N LYS A 256 11.01 23.09 0.43
CA LYS A 256 11.92 23.62 -0.60
C LYS A 256 11.19 24.48 -1.63
N GLN A 257 9.97 24.09 -1.99
CA GLN A 257 9.12 24.84 -2.91
C GLN A 257 7.67 24.71 -2.48
N GLY A 258 6.85 25.68 -2.86
CA GLY A 258 5.43 25.65 -2.60
C GLY A 258 4.71 26.67 -3.45
N LYS A 259 3.42 26.41 -3.67
CA LYS A 259 2.55 27.22 -4.51
C LYS A 259 1.17 27.30 -3.90
N SER A 260 0.55 28.46 -4.04
CA SER A 260 -0.84 28.68 -3.71
C SER A 260 -1.56 29.22 -4.94
N GLU A 261 -2.73 28.68 -5.23
CA GLU A 261 -3.51 28.95 -6.42
C GLU A 261 -4.99 29.15 -6.06
N GLU A 262 -5.65 29.98 -6.85
CA GLU A 262 -7.10 30.15 -6.82
C GLU A 262 -7.67 29.68 -8.15
N TRP A 263 -8.71 28.86 -8.08
CA TRP A 263 -9.38 28.28 -9.24
C TRP A 263 -10.85 28.66 -9.22
N SER A 264 -11.44 28.90 -10.39
CA SER A 264 -12.90 28.99 -10.49
C SER A 264 -13.53 27.63 -10.23
N LYS A 265 -14.79 27.64 -9.77
CA LYS A 265 -15.59 26.41 -9.68
C LYS A 265 -16.02 25.97 -11.07
N SER A 266 -16.18 24.66 -11.29
CA SER A 266 -16.72 24.16 -12.54
C SER A 266 -18.17 24.62 -12.74
N ALA A 267 -18.61 24.69 -13.99
CA ALA A 267 -19.99 25.09 -14.33
C ALA A 267 -21.05 24.13 -13.77
N SER A 268 -20.69 22.87 -13.51
CA SER A 268 -21.60 21.88 -12.91
C SER A 268 -21.80 22.09 -11.41
N GLY A 269 -20.93 22.88 -10.75
CA GLY A 269 -20.95 23.08 -9.31
C GLY A 269 -20.46 21.89 -8.49
N ARG A 270 -19.97 20.80 -9.12
CA ARG A 270 -19.46 19.62 -8.43
C ARG A 270 -18.15 19.91 -7.72
N THR A 271 -18.01 19.39 -6.51
CA THR A 271 -16.85 19.67 -5.64
C THR A 271 -15.57 18.91 -6.03
N THR A 272 -15.70 17.90 -6.88
CA THR A 272 -14.59 17.11 -7.47
C THR A 272 -14.12 17.65 -8.81
N GLU A 273 -14.72 18.73 -9.32
CA GLU A 273 -14.40 19.31 -10.62
C GLU A 273 -13.77 20.70 -10.46
N TRP A 274 -12.98 21.09 -11.45
CA TRP A 274 -12.24 22.35 -11.47
C TRP A 274 -12.70 23.23 -12.63
N GLY A 275 -12.68 24.54 -12.41
CA GLY A 275 -12.76 25.54 -13.47
C GLY A 275 -11.37 25.95 -13.98
N ALA A 276 -11.26 27.16 -14.52
CA ALA A 276 -10.00 27.77 -14.92
C ALA A 276 -9.21 28.33 -13.71
N ARG A 277 -7.88 28.31 -13.80
CA ARG A 277 -6.99 28.97 -12.83
C ARG A 277 -7.15 30.48 -12.91
N ILE A 278 -7.46 31.11 -11.78
CA ILE A 278 -7.65 32.55 -11.64
C ILE A 278 -6.35 33.21 -11.20
N LYS A 279 -5.68 32.63 -10.20
CA LYS A 279 -4.49 33.22 -9.58
C LYS A 279 -3.50 32.13 -9.18
N SER A 280 -2.23 32.51 -9.15
CA SER A 280 -1.12 31.67 -8.74
C SER A 280 -0.08 32.54 -8.04
N GLY A 281 0.48 32.06 -6.95
CA GLY A 281 1.57 32.71 -6.21
C GLY A 281 2.46 31.69 -5.51
N THR A 282 3.61 32.15 -5.05
CA THR A 282 4.54 31.33 -4.26
C THR A 282 3.92 31.01 -2.89
N GLY A 283 4.00 29.75 -2.48
CA GLY A 283 3.57 29.32 -1.15
C GLY A 283 4.54 29.77 -0.06
N LYS A 284 4.03 30.01 1.15
CA LYS A 284 4.87 30.33 2.31
C LYS A 284 5.62 29.07 2.75
N LEU A 285 6.94 29.07 2.62
CA LEU A 285 7.78 27.98 3.09
C LEU A 285 8.06 28.15 4.59
N GLU A 286 7.57 27.22 5.40
CA GLU A 286 7.75 27.22 6.85
C GLU A 286 8.37 25.90 7.33
N THR A 287 9.65 25.91 7.71
CA THR A 287 10.26 24.77 8.40
C THR A 287 9.68 24.64 9.80
N ILE A 288 9.25 23.43 10.16
CA ILE A 288 8.65 23.15 11.46
C ILE A 288 8.99 21.75 11.94
N THR A 289 9.16 21.62 13.25
CA THR A 289 9.25 20.33 13.95
C THR A 289 8.00 20.14 14.79
N TYR A 290 7.27 19.07 14.51
CA TYR A 290 6.11 18.61 15.28
C TYR A 290 6.56 17.58 16.32
N ARG A 291 5.87 17.56 17.47
CA ARG A 291 5.83 16.37 18.32
C ARG A 291 4.72 15.47 17.79
N TYR A 292 5.07 14.31 17.26
CA TYR A 292 4.11 13.41 16.62
C TYR A 292 3.82 12.14 17.43
N GLU A 293 2.64 11.60 17.21
CA GLU A 293 2.22 10.26 17.65
C GLU A 293 1.45 9.60 16.50
N THR A 294 1.58 8.29 16.36
CA THR A 294 0.71 7.48 15.49
C THR A 294 -0.14 6.55 16.34
N LYS A 295 -1.45 6.58 16.18
CA LYS A 295 -2.40 5.79 16.98
C LYS A 295 -3.34 5.00 16.09
N TYR A 296 -3.54 3.73 16.42
CA TYR A 296 -4.55 2.90 15.77
C TYR A 296 -5.90 3.06 16.46
N TYR A 297 -6.96 3.30 15.68
CA TYR A 297 -8.34 3.36 16.17
C TYR A 297 -9.10 2.12 15.69
N SER A 298 -9.32 1.16 16.58
CA SER A 298 -10.01 -0.11 16.26
C SER A 298 -11.43 0.07 15.74
N GLY A 299 -12.11 1.15 16.11
CA GLY A 299 -13.46 1.47 15.64
C GLY A 299 -13.53 1.83 14.15
N SER A 300 -12.55 2.57 13.62
CA SER A 300 -12.47 2.90 12.18
C SER A 300 -11.51 1.99 11.41
N LYS A 301 -10.72 1.18 12.11
CA LYS A 301 -9.63 0.35 11.58
C LYS A 301 -8.55 1.17 10.84
N ASP A 302 -8.38 2.43 11.25
CA ASP A 302 -7.40 3.33 10.64
C ASP A 302 -6.29 3.72 11.62
N TYR A 303 -5.12 4.02 11.07
CA TYR A 303 -4.07 4.74 11.78
C TYR A 303 -4.31 6.25 11.67
N VAL A 304 -3.96 6.96 12.73
CA VAL A 304 -4.04 8.41 12.81
C VAL A 304 -2.69 8.96 13.22
N LEU A 305 -2.20 9.94 12.46
CA LEU A 305 -1.05 10.77 12.77
C LEU A 305 -1.52 12.02 13.49
N ILE A 306 -1.06 12.19 14.72
CA ILE A 306 -1.33 13.35 15.57
C ILE A 306 -0.08 14.21 15.58
N LEU A 307 -0.18 15.47 15.15
CA LEU A 307 0.90 16.44 15.09
C LEU A 307 0.65 17.55 16.11
N ASN A 308 1.49 17.64 17.13
CA ASN A 308 1.43 18.71 18.14
C ASN A 308 2.47 19.79 17.81
N PHE A 309 2.07 21.06 17.89
CA PHE A 309 2.91 22.21 17.57
C PHE A 309 2.67 23.38 18.52
N ASP A 310 3.75 24.08 18.87
CA ASP A 310 3.71 25.09 19.93
C ASP A 310 3.24 26.47 19.45
N LYS A 311 3.33 26.72 18.13
CA LYS A 311 2.97 27.98 17.45
C LYS A 311 2.07 27.73 16.25
N SER A 312 1.15 28.65 15.98
CA SER A 312 0.34 28.66 14.76
C SER A 312 1.21 28.51 13.52
N THR A 313 0.74 27.75 12.54
CA THR A 313 1.47 27.49 11.29
C THR A 313 0.60 27.82 10.09
N GLY A 314 1.22 28.09 8.94
CA GLY A 314 0.48 28.31 7.70
C GLY A 314 -0.27 27.07 7.21
N ARG A 315 0.20 25.87 7.59
CA ARG A 315 -0.42 24.59 7.22
C ARG A 315 -1.62 24.26 8.12
N GLU A 316 -1.45 24.41 9.44
CA GLU A 316 -2.39 23.90 10.42
C GLU A 316 -3.42 24.94 10.88
N GLY A 317 -3.12 26.24 10.81
CA GLY A 317 -4.00 27.33 11.25
C GLY A 317 -3.69 27.84 12.66
N THR A 318 -4.55 28.73 13.16
CA THR A 318 -4.26 29.64 14.29
C THR A 318 -4.78 29.22 15.66
N GLU A 319 -5.69 28.24 15.76
CA GLU A 319 -6.49 28.06 16.98
C GLU A 319 -6.25 26.73 17.72
N GLN A 320 -5.86 25.66 17.02
CA GLN A 320 -5.65 24.35 17.62
C GLN A 320 -4.16 24.01 17.56
N LYS A 321 -3.55 23.69 18.71
CA LYS A 321 -2.12 23.29 18.82
C LYS A 321 -1.86 21.83 18.45
N GLN A 322 -2.83 21.22 17.78
CA GLN A 322 -2.82 19.82 17.38
C GLN A 322 -3.52 19.70 16.03
N ALA A 323 -2.95 18.91 15.13
CA ALA A 323 -3.58 18.52 13.87
C ALA A 323 -3.60 17.00 13.76
N THR A 324 -4.65 16.48 13.16
CA THR A 324 -4.93 15.04 13.13
C THR A 324 -5.18 14.59 11.70
N TYR A 325 -4.44 13.59 11.25
CA TYR A 325 -4.50 13.07 9.89
C TYR A 325 -4.73 11.56 9.92
N THR A 326 -5.65 11.06 9.11
CA THR A 326 -5.93 9.62 8.99
C THR A 326 -5.11 9.04 7.84
N LYS A 327 -4.51 7.86 8.06
CA LYS A 327 -3.76 7.13 7.04
C LYS A 327 -4.68 6.74 5.89
N ARG A 328 -4.20 6.87 4.66
CA ARG A 328 -4.94 6.51 3.45
C ARG A 328 -4.09 5.65 2.53
N THR A 329 -4.76 4.80 1.77
CA THR A 329 -4.18 4.06 0.64
C THR A 329 -4.09 4.93 -0.61
N GLU A 330 -4.92 5.97 -0.72
CA GLU A 330 -5.03 6.85 -1.88
C GLU A 330 -5.12 8.32 -1.48
N HIS A 331 -4.77 9.21 -2.41
CA HIS A 331 -4.92 10.66 -2.24
C HIS A 331 -6.41 11.05 -2.16
N LEU A 332 -6.75 11.84 -1.15
CA LEU A 332 -8.07 12.43 -0.99
C LEU A 332 -8.25 13.72 -1.81
N ILE A 333 -7.13 14.38 -2.13
CA ILE A 333 -7.11 15.63 -2.90
C ILE A 333 -6.78 15.33 -4.36
N ASP A 334 -7.76 15.53 -5.23
CA ASP A 334 -7.57 15.56 -6.68
C ASP A 334 -6.77 16.80 -7.10
N LEU A 335 -5.92 16.67 -8.11
CA LEU A 335 -5.11 17.79 -8.63
C LEU A 335 -5.90 18.59 -9.68
N PRO A 336 -5.72 19.92 -9.73
CA PRO A 336 -6.33 20.72 -10.78
C PRO A 336 -5.76 20.39 -12.18
N PRO A 337 -6.51 20.64 -13.26
CA PRO A 337 -6.09 20.35 -14.63
C PRO A 337 -4.73 20.96 -14.98
N GLY A 338 -3.83 20.14 -15.51
CA GLY A 338 -2.50 20.57 -15.95
C GLY A 338 -1.46 20.73 -14.83
N THR A 339 -1.82 20.50 -13.57
CA THR A 339 -0.88 20.52 -12.45
C THR A 339 -0.13 19.19 -12.37
N LYS A 340 1.21 19.27 -12.44
CA LYS A 340 2.13 18.17 -12.12
C LYS A 340 2.96 18.59 -10.93
N ILE A 341 3.08 17.73 -9.92
CA ILE A 341 3.88 17.99 -8.74
C ILE A 341 4.90 16.86 -8.62
N ASN A 342 6.15 17.16 -8.94
CA ASN A 342 7.24 16.21 -8.78
C ASN A 342 7.74 16.28 -7.33
N SER A 343 8.04 15.12 -6.72
CA SER A 343 8.56 15.00 -5.35
C SER A 343 9.94 15.65 -5.13
N GLU A 344 10.64 16.06 -6.19
CA GLU A 344 12.05 16.49 -6.15
C GLU A 344 12.31 18.01 -6.07
N GLY A 345 11.31 18.88 -5.98
CA GLY A 345 11.61 20.29 -5.71
C GLY A 345 12.31 21.07 -6.85
N LYS A 346 12.23 20.63 -8.11
CA LYS A 346 12.78 21.38 -9.26
C LYS A 346 11.69 22.15 -10.01
N PRO A 347 11.91 23.43 -10.36
CA PRO A 347 10.96 24.21 -11.14
C PRO A 347 10.89 23.68 -12.59
N GLU A 348 9.71 23.26 -13.01
CA GLU A 348 9.42 23.01 -14.43
C GLU A 348 9.17 24.38 -15.09
N ALA A 349 10.25 25.03 -15.54
CA ALA A 349 10.13 26.14 -16.47
C ALA A 349 9.65 25.59 -17.81
N LEU A 350 8.64 26.24 -18.39
CA LEU A 350 8.18 26.04 -19.76
C LEU A 350 9.38 26.00 -20.71
N GLN A 351 9.75 24.82 -21.20
CA GLN A 351 10.50 24.71 -22.45
C GLN A 351 9.92 23.60 -23.32
N GLN A 352 9.50 24.06 -24.49
CA GLN A 352 9.20 23.28 -25.66
C GLN A 352 10.38 22.37 -26.02
N ASN A 353 10.05 21.18 -26.51
CA ASN A 353 10.83 20.33 -27.42
C ASN A 353 12.32 20.13 -27.10
N ASN A 354 12.64 18.97 -26.55
CA ASN A 354 13.34 17.96 -27.37
C ASN A 354 13.32 16.60 -26.68
N SER A 355 12.95 15.60 -27.47
CA SER A 355 13.04 14.17 -27.17
C SER A 355 14.35 13.80 -26.49
N LYS A 356 14.28 13.46 -25.20
CA LYS A 356 15.30 12.64 -24.55
C LYS A 356 14.62 11.54 -23.75
N GLN A 357 14.88 10.34 -24.25
CA GLN A 357 14.44 9.04 -23.83
C GLN A 357 14.69 8.84 -22.33
N THR A 358 13.62 8.83 -21.53
CA THR A 358 13.67 8.34 -20.16
C THR A 358 13.73 6.82 -20.24
N THR A 359 14.90 6.26 -19.98
CA THR A 359 15.13 4.83 -19.93
C THR A 359 14.24 4.21 -18.85
N ASN A 360 13.31 3.35 -19.26
CA ASN A 360 12.68 2.42 -18.34
C ASN A 360 13.80 1.53 -17.77
N ASN A 361 13.90 1.44 -16.45
CA ASN A 361 14.81 0.50 -15.81
C ASN A 361 14.53 -0.91 -16.38
N ASN A 362 15.58 -1.61 -16.84
CA ASN A 362 15.53 -2.98 -17.37
C ASN A 362 15.00 -4.04 -16.37
N SER A 363 14.38 -3.64 -15.26
CA SER A 363 13.90 -4.47 -14.16
C SER A 363 12.38 -4.49 -13.98
N SER A 364 11.59 -3.72 -14.75
CA SER A 364 10.12 -3.78 -14.63
C SER A 364 9.58 -5.11 -15.19
N PRO A 365 8.63 -5.78 -14.49
CA PRO A 365 8.06 -7.06 -14.92
C PRO A 365 7.23 -6.95 -16.21
N LEU A 366 7.01 -5.74 -16.73
CA LEU A 366 6.24 -5.49 -17.94
C LEU A 366 7.13 -5.38 -19.20
N VAL A 367 8.42 -5.07 -19.03
CA VAL A 367 9.33 -4.73 -20.14
C VAL A 367 9.44 -5.90 -21.12
N GLY A 368 9.25 -5.61 -22.41
CA GLY A 368 9.38 -6.58 -23.50
C GLY A 368 8.23 -7.58 -23.60
N LYS A 369 7.15 -7.39 -22.84
CA LYS A 369 6.03 -8.35 -22.77
C LYS A 369 4.76 -7.84 -23.44
N THR A 370 3.93 -8.80 -23.83
CA THR A 370 2.58 -8.58 -24.36
C THR A 370 1.56 -9.11 -23.37
N TRP A 371 0.51 -8.33 -23.10
CA TRP A 371 -0.55 -8.61 -22.15
C TRP A 371 -1.89 -8.51 -22.85
N GLU A 372 -2.67 -9.59 -22.87
CA GLU A 372 -3.91 -9.70 -23.63
C GLU A 372 -5.08 -10.12 -22.73
N GLY A 373 -6.21 -9.45 -22.88
CA GLY A 373 -7.49 -9.84 -22.30
C GLY A 373 -8.52 -10.00 -23.40
N SER A 374 -9.32 -11.06 -23.33
CA SER A 374 -10.42 -11.27 -24.26
C SER A 374 -11.67 -11.70 -23.51
N SER A 375 -12.83 -11.35 -24.05
CA SER A 375 -14.11 -11.78 -23.50
C SER A 375 -15.21 -11.67 -24.54
N SER A 376 -16.31 -12.36 -24.29
CA SER A 376 -17.52 -12.24 -25.08
C SER A 376 -18.15 -10.85 -24.91
N GLU A 377 -18.71 -10.32 -25.99
CA GLU A 377 -19.59 -9.16 -25.95
C GLU A 377 -20.83 -9.51 -25.12
N LYS A 378 -21.20 -8.60 -24.21
CA LYS A 378 -22.36 -8.75 -23.32
C LYS A 378 -23.33 -7.61 -23.51
N MET A 379 -24.63 -7.91 -23.40
CA MET A 379 -25.72 -6.94 -23.38
C MET A 379 -26.47 -7.04 -22.04
N GLY A 380 -26.88 -5.88 -21.51
CA GLY A 380 -27.56 -5.77 -20.22
C GLY A 380 -26.72 -5.05 -19.16
N SER A 381 -27.33 -4.77 -18.01
CA SER A 381 -26.69 -4.11 -16.87
C SER A 381 -26.79 -4.97 -15.60
N GLY A 382 -25.83 -4.79 -14.69
CA GLY A 382 -25.79 -5.53 -13.43
C GLY A 382 -25.64 -7.05 -13.62
N ASN A 383 -26.35 -7.83 -12.81
CA ASN A 383 -26.26 -9.29 -12.80
C ASN A 383 -27.00 -9.98 -13.97
N MET A 384 -27.72 -9.22 -14.82
CA MET A 384 -28.46 -9.73 -15.97
C MET A 384 -27.73 -9.46 -17.29
N GLN A 385 -26.43 -9.73 -17.34
CA GLN A 385 -25.66 -9.64 -18.57
C GLN A 385 -25.70 -10.95 -19.35
N MET A 386 -26.14 -10.90 -20.61
CA MET A 386 -26.15 -12.05 -21.51
C MET A 386 -25.08 -11.90 -22.57
N ASN A 387 -24.40 -12.99 -22.90
CA ASN A 387 -23.48 -13.02 -24.04
C ASN A 387 -24.28 -12.85 -25.34
N THR A 388 -23.85 -11.93 -26.17
CA THR A 388 -24.51 -11.61 -27.45
C THR A 388 -23.95 -12.43 -28.61
N GLY A 389 -22.82 -13.10 -28.40
CA GLY A 389 -22.07 -13.84 -29.40
C GLY A 389 -20.95 -13.04 -30.04
N GLY A 390 -20.85 -11.72 -29.76
CA GLY A 390 -19.72 -10.90 -30.18
C GLY A 390 -18.48 -11.17 -29.32
N PHE A 391 -17.34 -10.64 -29.72
CA PHE A 391 -16.06 -10.92 -29.06
C PHE A 391 -15.14 -9.70 -29.11
N PHE A 392 -14.52 -9.38 -27.97
CA PHE A 392 -13.51 -8.34 -27.90
C PHE A 392 -12.16 -8.86 -27.43
N THR A 393 -11.11 -8.22 -27.90
CA THR A 393 -9.72 -8.49 -27.53
C THR A 393 -9.01 -7.17 -27.26
N LYS A 394 -8.38 -7.06 -26.10
CA LYS A 394 -7.55 -5.92 -25.70
C LYS A 394 -6.13 -6.40 -25.49
N GLN A 395 -5.16 -5.66 -26.00
CA GLN A 395 -3.76 -6.01 -25.88
C GLN A 395 -2.91 -4.78 -25.59
N TYR A 396 -2.00 -4.91 -24.63
CA TYR A 396 -0.87 -4.00 -24.44
C TYR A 396 0.42 -4.72 -24.78
N GLN A 397 1.29 -4.07 -25.55
CA GLN A 397 2.67 -4.48 -25.72
C GLN A 397 3.56 -3.38 -25.16
N PHE A 398 4.39 -3.71 -24.17
CA PHE A 398 5.35 -2.80 -23.54
C PHE A 398 6.74 -3.08 -24.09
N ASN A 399 7.24 -2.22 -24.97
CA ASN A 399 8.52 -2.42 -25.64
C ASN A 399 9.70 -2.08 -24.73
N THR A 400 10.85 -2.66 -25.02
CA THR A 400 12.12 -2.46 -24.29
C THR A 400 12.67 -1.05 -24.42
N ASP A 401 12.31 -0.32 -25.48
CA ASP A 401 12.72 1.06 -25.73
C ASP A 401 11.92 2.12 -24.94
N GLY A 402 10.96 1.67 -24.11
CA GLY A 402 10.07 2.51 -23.33
C GLY A 402 8.81 2.98 -24.05
N THR A 403 8.59 2.49 -25.27
CA THR A 403 7.33 2.70 -25.99
C THR A 403 6.32 1.60 -25.67
N TYR A 404 5.05 1.87 -25.90
CA TYR A 404 4.00 0.85 -25.84
C TYR A 404 3.09 0.93 -27.05
N ARG A 405 2.39 -0.18 -27.32
CA ARG A 405 1.24 -0.26 -28.22
C ARG A 405 0.04 -0.78 -27.44
N PHE A 406 -1.11 -0.13 -27.60
CA PHE A 406 -2.40 -0.63 -27.16
C PHE A 406 -3.29 -0.89 -28.38
N VAL A 407 -4.02 -2.00 -28.35
CA VAL A 407 -5.01 -2.36 -29.36
C VAL A 407 -6.26 -2.92 -28.69
N ASN A 408 -7.44 -2.50 -29.15
CA ASN A 408 -8.73 -3.03 -28.77
C ASN A 408 -9.52 -3.35 -30.04
N VAL A 409 -9.89 -4.62 -30.24
CA VAL A 409 -10.70 -5.08 -31.37
C VAL A 409 -12.02 -5.61 -30.85
N LEU A 410 -13.14 -5.17 -31.42
CA LEU A 410 -14.47 -5.69 -31.13
C LEU A 410 -15.17 -6.11 -32.42
N ALA A 411 -15.45 -7.41 -32.56
CA ALA A 411 -16.38 -7.94 -33.54
C ALA A 411 -17.74 -8.17 -32.87
N SER A 412 -18.67 -7.22 -33.04
CA SER A 412 -20.02 -7.34 -32.49
C SER A 412 -20.80 -8.45 -33.21
N HIS A 413 -21.73 -9.09 -32.50
CA HIS A 413 -22.69 -10.00 -33.13
C HIS A 413 -23.68 -9.25 -34.04
N PHE A 414 -24.04 -8.02 -33.67
CA PHE A 414 -25.16 -7.29 -34.29
C PHE A 414 -24.79 -6.49 -35.54
N THR A 415 -23.50 -6.39 -35.86
CA THR A 415 -23.02 -5.59 -36.98
C THR A 415 -22.19 -6.43 -37.93
N ASP A 416 -22.26 -6.12 -39.22
CA ASP A 416 -21.36 -6.70 -40.25
C ASP A 416 -19.98 -6.02 -40.27
N THR A 417 -19.71 -5.18 -39.28
CA THR A 417 -18.45 -4.46 -39.09
C THR A 417 -17.79 -4.87 -37.78
N LYS A 418 -16.48 -4.67 -37.70
CA LYS A 418 -15.72 -4.71 -36.45
C LYS A 418 -14.99 -3.38 -36.23
N THR A 419 -14.84 -3.01 -34.97
CA THR A 419 -14.13 -1.79 -34.58
C THR A 419 -12.75 -2.12 -34.06
N MET A 420 -11.79 -1.23 -34.34
CA MET A 420 -10.43 -1.31 -33.85
C MET A 420 -10.00 0.05 -33.31
N GLY A 421 -9.74 0.14 -32.01
CA GLY A 421 -9.05 1.27 -31.41
C GLY A 421 -7.59 0.91 -31.17
N TYR A 422 -6.66 1.73 -31.62
CA TYR A 422 -5.24 1.53 -31.32
C TYR A 422 -4.55 2.85 -30.97
N GLU A 423 -3.53 2.76 -30.14
CA GLU A 423 -2.67 3.88 -29.79
C GLU A 423 -1.24 3.41 -29.48
N THR A 424 -0.31 4.33 -29.65
CA THR A 424 1.10 4.16 -29.31
C THR A 424 1.56 5.34 -28.48
N GLY A 425 2.58 5.15 -27.68
CA GLY A 425 3.21 6.23 -26.94
C GLY A 425 4.31 5.71 -26.03
N THR A 426 4.54 6.39 -24.92
CA THR A 426 5.51 5.95 -23.91
C THR A 426 4.81 5.45 -22.67
N TRP A 427 5.49 4.57 -21.94
CA TRP A 427 5.03 4.08 -20.66
C TRP A 427 6.15 4.17 -19.63
N ALA A 428 5.77 4.30 -18.37
CA ALA A 428 6.71 4.33 -17.25
C ALA A 428 6.12 3.57 -16.07
N VAL A 429 6.99 2.93 -15.31
CA VAL A 429 6.65 2.27 -14.04
C VAL A 429 7.38 2.95 -12.89
N ASN A 430 6.65 3.26 -11.84
CA ASN A 430 7.19 3.71 -10.56
C ASN A 430 6.51 2.95 -9.42
N GLY A 431 7.22 2.01 -8.80
CA GLY A 431 6.61 1.07 -7.85
C GLY A 431 5.47 0.28 -8.47
N ASN A 432 4.29 0.33 -7.85
CA ASN A 432 3.05 -0.30 -8.34
C ASN A 432 2.23 0.60 -9.27
N GLN A 433 2.81 1.70 -9.80
CA GLN A 433 2.11 2.60 -10.71
C GLN A 433 2.61 2.46 -12.14
N LEU A 434 1.70 2.21 -13.08
CA LEU A 434 1.93 2.13 -14.52
C LEU A 434 1.32 3.36 -15.18
N THR A 435 2.16 4.26 -15.69
CA THR A 435 1.71 5.44 -16.43
C THR A 435 1.78 5.20 -17.93
N ILE A 436 0.66 5.43 -18.62
CA ILE A 436 0.52 5.35 -20.07
C ILE A 436 0.40 6.76 -20.65
N ASN A 437 1.31 7.13 -21.54
CA ASN A 437 1.37 8.43 -22.21
C ASN A 437 1.18 8.25 -23.72
N PRO A 438 -0.06 8.20 -24.25
CA PRO A 438 -0.30 8.09 -25.68
C PRO A 438 0.21 9.33 -26.42
N THR A 439 0.82 9.11 -27.58
CA THR A 439 1.29 10.17 -28.50
C THR A 439 0.59 10.11 -29.86
N SER A 440 0.07 8.94 -30.25
CA SER A 440 -0.68 8.74 -31.48
C SER A 440 -1.73 7.65 -31.29
N GLY A 441 -2.83 7.71 -32.04
CA GLY A 441 -3.86 6.68 -32.01
C GLY A 441 -5.05 7.02 -32.90
N GLN A 442 -5.81 6.00 -33.30
CA GLN A 442 -6.97 6.12 -34.17
C GLN A 442 -8.03 5.08 -33.79
N ASN A 443 -9.27 5.39 -34.13
CA ASN A 443 -10.38 4.43 -34.13
C ASN A 443 -10.75 4.13 -35.58
N GLU A 444 -10.76 2.86 -35.94
CA GLU A 444 -11.10 2.39 -37.28
C GLU A 444 -12.29 1.43 -37.25
N GLU A 445 -13.04 1.42 -38.35
CA GLU A 445 -14.10 0.47 -38.60
C GLU A 445 -13.77 -0.33 -39.86
N TRP A 446 -13.90 -1.64 -39.78
CA TRP A 446 -13.53 -2.59 -40.83
C TRP A 446 -14.69 -3.53 -41.13
N SER A 447 -14.80 -3.99 -42.39
CA SER A 447 -15.75 -5.03 -42.74
C SER A 447 -15.40 -6.34 -42.03
N LYS A 448 -16.40 -6.99 -41.42
CA LYS A 448 -16.24 -8.26 -40.70
C LYS A 448 -16.16 -9.43 -41.68
N VAL A 449 -15.17 -10.30 -41.52
CA VAL A 449 -15.04 -11.57 -42.27
C VAL A 449 -15.41 -12.71 -41.34
N GLY A 450 -16.52 -13.39 -41.64
CA GLY A 450 -17.11 -14.43 -40.79
C GLY A 450 -18.24 -13.92 -39.89
N LYS A 451 -18.87 -14.83 -39.14
CA LYS A 451 -19.98 -14.54 -38.24
C LYS A 451 -19.61 -14.91 -36.81
N THR A 452 -19.75 -13.95 -35.91
CA THR A 452 -19.66 -14.14 -34.46
C THR A 452 -20.98 -14.72 -33.95
N SER A 453 -20.94 -15.71 -33.05
CA SER A 453 -22.13 -16.34 -32.48
C SER A 453 -21.86 -16.92 -31.10
N ASN A 454 -22.91 -17.10 -30.30
CA ASN A 454 -22.83 -17.79 -29.00
C ASN A 454 -22.42 -19.28 -29.11
N GLY A 455 -22.46 -19.86 -30.31
CA GLY A 455 -22.01 -21.23 -30.57
C GLY A 455 -20.55 -21.35 -30.99
N ASN A 456 -19.86 -20.22 -31.23
CA ASN A 456 -18.45 -20.24 -31.61
C ASN A 456 -17.56 -20.49 -30.39
N SER A 457 -16.46 -21.21 -30.59
CA SER A 457 -15.38 -21.26 -29.59
C SER A 457 -14.63 -19.92 -29.52
N ASP A 458 -13.94 -19.67 -28.41
CA ASP A 458 -13.07 -18.49 -28.27
C ASP A 458 -12.03 -18.43 -29.39
N VAL A 459 -11.52 -19.58 -29.84
CA VAL A 459 -10.59 -19.68 -30.97
C VAL A 459 -11.26 -19.22 -32.28
N GLY A 460 -12.49 -19.66 -32.54
CA GLY A 460 -13.25 -19.27 -33.73
C GLY A 460 -13.58 -17.77 -33.74
N ASN A 461 -14.00 -17.23 -32.60
CA ASN A 461 -14.26 -15.80 -32.44
C ASN A 461 -12.97 -14.97 -32.55
N ARG A 462 -11.86 -15.44 -32.00
CA ARG A 462 -10.55 -14.80 -32.13
C ARG A 462 -10.06 -14.75 -33.58
N ALA A 463 -10.26 -15.83 -34.34
CA ALA A 463 -9.90 -15.85 -35.77
C ALA A 463 -10.63 -14.75 -36.58
N ILE A 464 -11.87 -14.40 -36.20
CA ILE A 464 -12.62 -13.29 -36.81
C ILE A 464 -12.00 -11.93 -36.47
N ASN A 465 -11.56 -11.73 -35.22
CA ASN A 465 -10.84 -10.51 -34.82
C ASN A 465 -9.51 -10.38 -35.57
N ASP A 466 -8.79 -11.48 -35.78
CA ASP A 466 -7.48 -11.51 -36.45
C ASP A 466 -7.55 -11.41 -38.00
N THR A 467 -8.74 -11.50 -38.60
CA THR A 467 -8.91 -11.50 -40.08
C THR A 467 -9.37 -10.14 -40.60
N TRP A 468 -8.54 -9.41 -41.33
CA TRP A 468 -8.86 -8.06 -41.82
C TRP A 468 -9.28 -8.05 -43.30
N SER A 469 -10.24 -7.19 -43.65
CA SER A 469 -10.71 -7.01 -45.03
C SER A 469 -10.68 -5.52 -45.40
N LYS A 470 -11.81 -4.89 -45.74
CA LYS A 470 -11.86 -3.49 -46.16
C LYS A 470 -11.99 -2.55 -44.96
N LYS A 471 -11.09 -1.56 -44.86
CA LYS A 471 -11.28 -0.43 -43.95
C LYS A 471 -12.42 0.45 -44.47
N LEU A 472 -13.40 0.68 -43.61
CA LEU A 472 -14.61 1.44 -43.93
C LEU A 472 -14.50 2.89 -43.45
N LYS A 473 -13.93 3.10 -42.26
CA LYS A 473 -13.85 4.42 -41.63
C LYS A 473 -12.62 4.54 -40.75
N THR A 474 -12.09 5.75 -40.66
CA THR A 474 -11.11 6.17 -39.65
C THR A 474 -11.64 7.40 -38.94
N SER A 475 -11.42 7.48 -37.63
CA SER A 475 -11.81 8.59 -36.78
C SER A 475 -10.78 8.83 -35.69
N THR A 476 -10.66 10.09 -35.26
CA THR A 476 -9.72 10.47 -34.22
C THR A 476 -10.02 9.75 -32.92
N ARG A 477 -8.99 9.18 -32.29
CA ARG A 477 -9.08 8.60 -30.95
C ARG A 477 -8.74 9.66 -29.90
N LYS A 478 -9.50 9.69 -28.81
CA LYS A 478 -9.15 10.52 -27.66
C LYS A 478 -7.93 9.92 -26.95
N LEU A 479 -6.79 10.60 -27.04
CA LEU A 479 -5.58 10.16 -26.37
C LEU A 479 -5.64 10.56 -24.89
N GLU A 480 -5.68 9.57 -24.01
CA GLU A 480 -5.84 9.78 -22.57
C GLU A 480 -4.56 9.38 -21.83
N LYS A 481 -3.84 10.33 -21.26
CA LYS A 481 -2.80 9.98 -20.29
C LYS A 481 -3.46 9.42 -19.03
N TYR A 482 -3.03 8.25 -18.58
CA TYR A 482 -3.57 7.63 -17.37
C TYR A 482 -2.50 6.90 -16.58
N THR A 483 -2.64 6.88 -15.25
CA THR A 483 -1.79 6.13 -14.34
C THR A 483 -2.64 5.09 -13.64
N TYR A 484 -2.32 3.82 -13.88
CA TYR A 484 -2.96 2.67 -13.26
C TYR A 484 -2.17 2.27 -12.02
N THR A 485 -2.86 1.85 -10.96
CA THR A 485 -2.24 0.95 -9.98
C THR A 485 -2.20 -0.44 -10.62
N PHE A 486 -1.06 -1.13 -10.56
CA PHE A 486 -0.93 -2.44 -11.17
C PHE A 486 -0.22 -3.44 -10.26
N SER A 487 -0.57 -4.71 -10.44
CA SER A 487 0.17 -5.86 -9.93
C SER A 487 0.37 -6.90 -11.04
N VAL A 488 1.34 -7.78 -10.84
CA VAL A 488 1.56 -8.94 -11.71
C VAL A 488 1.47 -10.19 -10.85
N GLU A 489 0.46 -11.02 -11.11
CA GLU A 489 0.10 -12.16 -10.26
C GLU A 489 -0.16 -13.41 -11.10
N LYS A 490 -0.32 -14.57 -10.44
CA LYS A 490 -0.75 -15.79 -11.12
C LYS A 490 -2.26 -15.84 -11.23
N ASN A 491 -2.75 -16.14 -12.43
CA ASN A 491 -4.15 -16.37 -12.75
C ASN A 491 -4.28 -17.77 -13.37
N GLY A 492 -4.44 -18.78 -12.50
CA GLY A 492 -4.22 -20.17 -12.86
C GLY A 492 -2.78 -20.40 -13.30
N ASP A 493 -2.60 -21.08 -14.45
CA ASP A 493 -1.27 -21.34 -15.02
C ASP A 493 -0.64 -20.10 -15.68
N ASN A 494 -1.44 -19.07 -15.94
CA ASN A 494 -0.98 -17.86 -16.63
C ASN A 494 -0.47 -16.81 -15.64
N THR A 495 0.46 -15.98 -16.10
CA THR A 495 0.81 -14.73 -15.43
C THR A 495 -0.14 -13.64 -15.90
N ALA A 496 -0.73 -12.87 -14.99
CA ALA A 496 -1.69 -11.82 -15.31
C ALA A 496 -1.20 -10.45 -14.81
N LEU A 497 -1.33 -9.45 -15.67
CA LEU A 497 -1.26 -8.04 -15.33
C LEU A 497 -2.67 -7.60 -14.88
N ILE A 498 -2.74 -7.14 -13.64
CA ILE A 498 -3.94 -6.57 -13.04
C ILE A 498 -3.78 -5.05 -13.06
N MET A 499 -4.69 -4.35 -13.73
CA MET A 499 -4.66 -2.88 -13.81
C MET A 499 -5.92 -2.31 -13.18
N GLU A 500 -5.74 -1.58 -12.09
CA GLU A 500 -6.79 -0.89 -11.36
C GLU A 500 -6.85 0.58 -11.78
N ARG A 501 -8.08 1.12 -11.82
CA ARG A 501 -8.35 2.49 -12.25
C ARG A 501 -9.49 3.10 -11.45
N ASN A 502 -9.32 4.39 -11.17
CA ASN A 502 -10.32 5.25 -10.56
C ASN A 502 -11.15 5.92 -11.67
N GLY A 503 -12.27 5.26 -12.03
CA GLY A 503 -13.25 5.78 -12.97
C GLY A 503 -13.10 5.26 -14.41
N LYS A 504 -13.84 5.90 -15.31
CA LYS A 504 -13.91 5.52 -16.73
C LYS A 504 -12.65 5.93 -17.48
N THR A 505 -12.07 5.03 -18.26
CA THR A 505 -11.00 5.35 -19.22
C THR A 505 -11.45 5.10 -20.66
N GLU A 506 -10.79 5.75 -21.61
CA GLU A 506 -11.04 5.56 -23.05
C GLU A 506 -10.66 4.13 -23.51
N ARG A 507 -9.69 3.49 -22.84
CA ARG A 507 -9.23 2.13 -23.17
C ARG A 507 -10.13 1.06 -22.57
N ASP A 508 -10.54 1.27 -21.32
CA ASP A 508 -11.09 0.20 -20.51
C ASP A 508 -12.56 0.42 -20.09
N GLY A 509 -13.14 1.57 -20.44
CA GLY A 509 -14.53 1.89 -20.14
C GLY A 509 -14.77 2.05 -18.64
N ASP A 510 -15.99 1.75 -18.20
CA ASP A 510 -16.48 2.00 -16.83
C ASP A 510 -16.04 0.93 -15.80
N GLY A 511 -15.24 -0.06 -16.21
CA GLY A 511 -14.76 -1.11 -15.29
C GLY A 511 -13.73 -0.57 -14.29
N LYS A 512 -13.62 -1.18 -13.11
CA LYS A 512 -12.62 -0.81 -12.08
C LYS A 512 -11.27 -1.50 -12.24
N ILE A 513 -11.28 -2.69 -12.83
CA ILE A 513 -10.11 -3.57 -12.95
C ILE A 513 -10.08 -4.15 -14.37
N SER A 514 -8.88 -4.26 -14.95
CA SER A 514 -8.61 -5.07 -16.16
C SER A 514 -7.67 -6.20 -15.80
N TYR A 515 -8.00 -7.42 -16.24
CA TYR A 515 -7.13 -8.60 -16.16
C TYR A 515 -6.61 -8.92 -17.56
N LEU A 516 -5.29 -8.94 -17.71
CA LEU A 516 -4.62 -9.19 -18.99
C LEU A 516 -3.57 -10.29 -18.79
N ASN A 517 -3.68 -11.40 -19.50
CA ASN A 517 -2.73 -12.50 -19.37
C ASN A 517 -1.48 -12.24 -20.23
N GLU A 518 -0.31 -12.59 -19.71
CA GLU A 518 0.94 -12.60 -20.45
C GLU A 518 0.79 -13.51 -21.66
N THR A 519 1.02 -12.96 -22.85
CA THR A 519 0.77 -13.63 -24.12
C THR A 519 2.09 -13.67 -24.91
N PRO A 520 2.53 -14.85 -25.37
CA PRO A 520 3.67 -14.96 -26.27
C PRO A 520 3.49 -14.06 -27.50
N SER A 521 4.54 -13.40 -27.96
CA SER A 521 4.48 -12.44 -29.09
C SER A 521 3.88 -13.05 -30.37
N GLU A 522 4.17 -14.32 -30.64
CA GLU A 522 3.62 -15.10 -31.76
C GLU A 522 2.10 -15.34 -31.69
N LYS A 523 1.54 -15.24 -30.47
CA LYS A 523 0.10 -15.38 -30.21
C LYS A 523 -0.60 -14.04 -30.07
N GLY A 524 0.05 -12.91 -30.31
CA GLY A 524 -0.60 -11.61 -30.21
C GLY A 524 -1.73 -11.40 -31.25
N VAL A 525 -2.60 -10.41 -31.00
CA VAL A 525 -3.59 -9.92 -31.98
C VAL A 525 -2.91 -9.64 -33.32
N LYS A 526 -3.44 -10.20 -34.40
CA LYS A 526 -2.96 -9.90 -35.76
C LYS A 526 -3.50 -8.54 -36.18
N LEU A 527 -2.63 -7.64 -36.62
CA LEU A 527 -3.01 -6.29 -37.07
C LEU A 527 -3.08 -6.21 -38.60
N PRO A 528 -3.90 -5.30 -39.16
CA PRO A 528 -3.93 -5.09 -40.59
C PRO A 528 -2.61 -4.49 -41.09
N ASN A 529 -2.30 -4.72 -42.36
CA ASN A 529 -1.07 -4.22 -42.98
C ASN A 529 -0.96 -2.70 -42.83
N GLY A 530 0.21 -2.24 -42.35
CA GLY A 530 0.51 -0.82 -42.14
C GLY A 530 0.34 -0.32 -40.70
N ILE A 531 -0.14 -1.17 -39.78
CA ILE A 531 -0.19 -0.88 -38.34
C ILE A 531 0.85 -1.74 -37.63
N LYS A 532 1.77 -1.12 -36.90
CA LYS A 532 2.87 -1.79 -36.18
C LYS A 532 2.78 -1.53 -34.69
#